data_AF-A0A1I8MQ16-F1
#
_entry.id   AF-A0A1I8MQ16-F1
#
_cell.length_a   1.000
_cell.length_b   1.000
_cell.length_c   1.000
_cell.angle_alpha   90.00
_cell.angle_beta   90.00
_cell.angle_gamma   90.00
#
_symmetry.space_group_name_H-M   'P 1'
#
loop_
_entity.id
_entity.type
_entity.pdbx_description
1 polymer ?
#
loop_
_entity_poly.entity_id
_entity_poly.type
_entity_poly.pdbx_seq_one_letter_code
_entity_poly.pdbx_strand_id
1 'polypeptide(L)'
;MKFIPLHTTNTAIVYKNSICSAATMLVLTFFALSVLVPLLMVSLLSPYSGIAESRILYEQPKVQFQFKSIFYGDVKMNGNDLIVCSTFPQLNDAINHRTNTDYCDGTKYWTEDLDYDGTLDRVHFVQQLETLEEKLLGFDVALFFDAFLKHKCHLSPPAVLIKHINIPYDAQLSSGIVNIRADLVLKQYVEFTCPFPGRNVKTSFRHLNVPSNSSNIKQFGIEPLLDQLKSNPAFFELDIQETYFRRGPPEQGLSIQLDVDVLQLAARYHLSIWERLGQFWLYFASFFGISFYIMNKLKDFLFGHHIVRSWEIIPWKKLY
;
A
#
# COMPACT_ATOMS: atom_id res chain seq x y z
N MET A 1 55.50 -18.32 -49.67
CA MET A 1 56.03 -17.91 -48.35
C MET A 1 55.09 -16.85 -47.78
N LYS A 2 54.50 -17.08 -46.60
CA LYS A 2 53.73 -16.04 -45.89
C LYS A 2 54.74 -15.20 -45.10
N PHE A 3 54.87 -13.93 -45.43
CA PHE A 3 55.72 -13.00 -44.70
C PHE A 3 55.19 -12.84 -43.28
N ILE A 4 56.08 -13.00 -42.29
CA ILE A 4 55.77 -12.74 -40.88
C ILE A 4 55.81 -11.22 -40.69
N PRO A 5 54.71 -10.57 -40.29
CA PRO A 5 54.72 -9.14 -40.04
C PRO A 5 55.58 -8.85 -38.79
N LEU A 6 56.72 -8.19 -38.99
CA LEU A 6 57.66 -7.81 -37.92
C LEU A 6 57.18 -6.57 -37.13
N HIS A 7 56.32 -5.75 -37.73
CA HIS A 7 55.79 -4.54 -37.11
C HIS A 7 54.44 -4.16 -37.74
N THR A 8 53.44 -3.90 -36.91
CA THR A 8 52.11 -3.44 -37.32
C THR A 8 51.71 -2.26 -36.47
N THR A 9 51.28 -1.17 -37.10
CA THR A 9 50.69 -0.01 -36.42
C THR A 9 49.28 0.23 -36.95
N ASN A 10 48.37 0.55 -36.04
CA ASN A 10 47.01 0.90 -36.40
C ASN A 10 46.99 2.29 -37.05
N THR A 11 46.45 2.37 -38.25
CA THR A 11 46.28 3.64 -38.96
C THR A 11 44.80 4.01 -39.00
N ALA A 12 44.46 5.22 -38.54
CA ALA A 12 43.11 5.72 -38.63
C ALA A 12 42.82 6.24 -40.05
N ILE A 13 41.82 5.64 -40.69
CA ILE A 13 41.28 6.12 -41.98
C ILE A 13 40.16 7.10 -41.67
N VAL A 14 40.26 8.32 -42.18
CA VAL A 14 39.26 9.37 -41.94
C VAL A 14 38.43 9.56 -43.21
N TYR A 15 37.13 9.27 -43.13
CA TYR A 15 36.18 9.54 -44.21
C TYR A 15 35.64 10.97 -44.08
N LYS A 16 35.91 11.82 -45.08
CA LYS A 16 35.37 13.18 -45.16
C LYS A 16 34.16 13.23 -46.09
N ASN A 17 33.09 13.85 -45.60
CA ASN A 17 31.86 14.10 -46.34
C ASN A 17 31.52 15.60 -46.29
N SER A 18 30.84 16.11 -47.33
CA SER A 18 30.32 17.49 -47.34
C SER A 18 28.99 17.57 -46.60
N ILE A 19 28.71 18.71 -45.94
CA ILE A 19 27.53 18.94 -45.07
C ILE A 19 26.21 18.68 -45.81
N CYS A 20 26.10 18.99 -47.11
CA CYS A 20 24.90 18.78 -47.93
C CYS A 20 24.93 17.49 -48.77
N SER A 21 25.70 16.46 -48.37
CA SER A 21 25.79 15.20 -49.13
C SER A 21 24.77 14.15 -48.65
N ALA A 22 24.41 13.21 -49.53
CA ALA A 22 23.59 12.05 -49.11
C ALA A 22 24.27 11.24 -47.98
N ALA A 23 25.60 11.24 -47.94
CA ALA A 23 26.39 10.58 -46.90
C ALA A 23 26.22 11.23 -45.52
N THR A 24 26.15 12.56 -45.43
CA THR A 24 25.90 13.24 -44.15
C THR A 24 24.47 13.06 -43.68
N MET A 25 23.50 13.10 -44.59
CA MET A 25 22.10 12.77 -44.26
C MET A 25 21.99 11.35 -43.68
N LEU A 26 22.69 10.38 -44.28
CA LEU A 26 22.70 8.98 -43.82
C LEU A 26 23.40 8.80 -42.45
N VAL A 27 24.48 9.54 -42.18
CA VAL A 27 25.10 9.55 -40.85
C VAL A 27 24.15 10.16 -39.81
N LEU A 28 23.45 11.24 -40.15
CA LEU A 28 22.46 11.85 -39.28
C LEU A 28 21.28 10.91 -39.01
N THR A 29 20.81 10.14 -39.99
CA THR A 29 19.75 9.16 -39.77
C THR A 29 20.20 8.03 -38.86
N PHE A 30 21.42 7.51 -38.97
CA PHE A 30 21.92 6.51 -38.02
C PHE A 30 22.12 7.06 -36.62
N PHE A 31 22.56 8.31 -36.50
CA PHE A 31 22.62 8.97 -35.20
C PHE A 31 21.21 9.11 -34.59
N ALA A 32 20.24 9.57 -35.37
CA ALA A 32 18.85 9.67 -34.93
C ALA A 32 18.28 8.29 -34.54
N LEU A 33 18.48 7.26 -35.37
CA LEU A 33 18.07 5.89 -35.08
C LEU A 33 18.74 5.33 -33.82
N SER A 34 20.01 5.68 -33.58
CA SER A 34 20.73 5.23 -32.39
C SER A 34 20.06 5.68 -31.08
N VAL A 35 19.37 6.83 -31.11
CA VAL A 35 18.61 7.39 -29.99
C VAL A 35 17.13 6.98 -30.02
N LEU A 36 16.49 7.02 -31.19
CA LEU A 36 15.06 6.70 -31.35
C LEU A 36 14.74 5.24 -31.04
N VAL A 37 15.61 4.30 -31.44
CA VAL A 37 15.37 2.86 -31.20
C VAL A 37 15.30 2.55 -29.70
N PRO A 38 16.26 2.98 -28.85
CA PRO A 38 16.14 2.88 -27.39
C PRO A 38 14.89 3.55 -26.83
N LEU A 39 14.54 4.77 -27.28
CA LEU A 39 13.34 5.47 -26.81
C LEU A 39 12.06 4.67 -27.09
N LEU A 40 11.93 4.12 -28.30
CA LEU A 40 10.80 3.29 -28.70
C LEU A 40 10.77 1.99 -27.90
N MET A 41 11.92 1.33 -27.71
CA MET A 41 12.02 0.10 -26.91
C MET A 41 11.61 0.34 -25.46
N VAL A 42 12.07 1.42 -24.83
CA VAL A 42 11.64 1.77 -23.47
C VAL A 42 10.14 2.06 -23.44
N SER A 43 9.60 2.78 -24.41
CA SER A 43 8.15 3.07 -24.47
C SER A 43 7.30 1.81 -24.61
N LEU A 44 7.72 0.85 -25.46
CA LEU A 44 7.02 -0.40 -25.72
C LEU A 44 7.16 -1.43 -24.59
N LEU A 45 8.34 -1.51 -23.97
CA LEU A 45 8.66 -2.51 -22.95
C LEU A 45 8.40 -2.02 -21.54
N SER A 46 8.38 -0.70 -21.31
CA SER A 46 8.03 -0.19 -20.00
C SER A 46 6.55 -0.49 -19.76
N PRO A 47 6.22 -1.26 -18.72
CA PRO A 47 4.83 -1.42 -18.33
C PRO A 47 4.19 -0.07 -17.97
N TYR A 48 5.04 0.95 -17.70
CA TYR A 48 4.80 2.32 -17.22
C TYR A 48 4.49 3.40 -18.27
N SER A 49 4.19 3.05 -19.52
CA SER A 49 3.86 4.02 -20.57
C SER A 49 2.41 4.53 -20.50
N GLY A 50 1.60 4.04 -19.56
CA GLY A 50 0.25 4.50 -19.28
C GLY A 50 0.20 5.75 -18.38
N ILE A 51 -0.70 6.68 -18.72
CA ILE A 51 -0.84 8.03 -18.12
C ILE A 51 -1.15 8.03 -16.60
N ALA A 52 -1.49 6.89 -16.00
CA ALA A 52 -1.65 6.78 -14.55
C ALA A 52 -1.24 5.37 -14.08
N GLU A 53 0.02 5.22 -13.68
CA GLU A 53 0.48 4.00 -13.05
C GLU A 53 0.93 4.29 -11.63
N SER A 54 0.21 3.69 -10.68
CA SER A 54 0.61 3.52 -9.30
C SER A 54 1.54 2.33 -9.16
N ARG A 55 2.37 2.35 -8.12
CA ARG A 55 3.16 1.21 -7.66
C ARG A 55 2.48 0.58 -6.46
N ILE A 56 2.27 -0.72 -6.49
CA ILE A 56 1.89 -1.48 -5.31
C ILE A 56 3.15 -1.79 -4.52
N LEU A 57 3.13 -1.47 -3.24
CA LEU A 57 4.16 -1.83 -2.27
C LEU A 57 3.49 -2.62 -1.15
N TYR A 58 4.11 -3.72 -0.76
CA TYR A 58 3.67 -4.50 0.39
C TYR A 58 4.39 -3.99 1.63
N GLU A 59 3.63 -3.58 2.64
CA GLU A 59 4.18 -3.11 3.91
C GLU A 59 3.28 -3.57 5.07
N GLN A 60 3.89 -3.90 6.20
CA GLN A 60 3.18 -4.22 7.44
C GLN A 60 2.95 -2.91 8.22
N PRO A 61 1.71 -2.56 8.55
CA PRO A 61 1.41 -1.33 9.27
C PRO A 61 1.85 -1.45 10.74
N LYS A 62 2.45 -0.38 11.28
CA LYS A 62 2.65 -0.29 12.73
C LYS A 62 1.33 0.14 13.36
N VAL A 63 0.69 -0.78 14.08
CA VAL A 63 -0.56 -0.50 14.81
C VAL A 63 -0.30 -0.27 16.30
N GLN A 64 -1.04 0.66 16.89
CA GLN A 64 -1.01 0.96 18.32
C GLN A 64 -2.44 1.16 18.81
N PHE A 65 -2.85 0.41 19.82
CA PHE A 65 -4.17 0.55 20.41
C PHE A 65 -4.28 1.85 21.22
N GLN A 66 -5.34 2.61 21.01
CA GLN A 66 -5.60 3.86 21.74
C GLN A 66 -6.25 3.63 23.11
N PHE A 67 -6.43 2.38 23.54
CA PHE A 67 -7.19 2.02 24.74
C PHE A 67 -8.61 2.60 24.75
N LYS A 68 -9.20 2.69 23.55
CA LYS A 68 -10.56 3.16 23.35
C LYS A 68 -11.38 2.10 22.65
N SER A 69 -12.52 1.76 23.23
CA SER A 69 -13.48 0.81 22.67
C SER A 69 -14.91 1.23 22.96
N ILE A 70 -15.81 0.83 22.05
CA ILE A 70 -17.25 0.88 22.22
C ILE A 70 -17.79 -0.49 21.83
N PHE A 71 -18.64 -1.04 22.68
CA PHE A 71 -19.31 -2.31 22.48
C PHE A 71 -20.81 -2.11 22.69
N TYR A 72 -21.61 -2.56 21.75
CA TYR A 72 -23.07 -2.59 21.82
C TYR A 72 -23.54 -4.03 21.64
N GLY A 73 -24.30 -4.58 22.60
CA GLY A 73 -24.84 -5.93 22.55
C GLY A 73 -26.35 -5.95 22.53
N ASP A 74 -26.94 -6.63 21.55
CA ASP A 74 -28.39 -6.79 21.41
C ASP A 74 -28.86 -8.04 22.15
N VAL A 75 -29.80 -7.87 23.08
CA VAL A 75 -30.28 -8.96 23.93
C VAL A 75 -31.75 -9.31 23.65
N LYS A 76 -32.58 -8.32 23.32
CA LYS A 76 -33.98 -8.50 22.90
C LYS A 76 -34.21 -8.16 21.44
N MET A 77 -35.04 -8.97 20.78
CA MET A 77 -35.51 -8.74 19.41
C MET A 77 -36.26 -7.40 19.21
N ASN A 78 -36.74 -6.77 20.28
CA ASN A 78 -37.47 -5.49 20.23
C ASN A 78 -36.58 -4.24 20.42
N GLY A 79 -35.25 -4.38 20.49
CA GLY A 79 -34.30 -3.25 20.44
C GLY A 79 -34.30 -2.28 21.63
N ASN A 80 -35.06 -2.57 22.69
CA ASN A 80 -35.17 -1.70 23.86
C ASN A 80 -34.14 -2.02 24.96
N ASP A 81 -33.58 -3.23 24.98
CA ASP A 81 -32.56 -3.63 25.94
C ASP A 81 -31.24 -3.90 25.21
N LEU A 82 -30.35 -2.90 25.29
CA LEU A 82 -29.01 -2.90 24.70
C LEU A 82 -27.99 -2.89 25.83
N ILE A 83 -27.03 -3.80 25.78
CA ILE A 83 -25.85 -3.77 26.65
C ILE A 83 -24.84 -2.84 26.02
N VAL A 84 -24.28 -1.92 26.79
CA VAL A 84 -23.26 -1.01 26.27
C VAL A 84 -22.06 -1.00 27.21
N CYS A 85 -20.89 -1.34 26.66
CA CYS A 85 -19.61 -1.18 27.36
C CYS A 85 -18.75 -0.21 26.59
N SER A 86 -18.21 0.79 27.27
CA SER A 86 -17.40 1.81 26.63
C SER A 86 -16.30 2.31 27.56
N THR A 87 -15.19 2.70 26.96
CA THR A 87 -14.10 3.40 27.65
C THR A 87 -14.28 4.91 27.65
N PHE A 88 -15.29 5.43 26.93
CA PHE A 88 -15.55 6.86 26.83
C PHE A 88 -16.40 7.30 28.03
N PRO A 89 -15.89 8.21 28.89
CA PRO A 89 -16.56 8.57 30.14
C PRO A 89 -17.96 9.15 29.90
N GLN A 90 -18.11 10.00 28.88
CA GLN A 90 -19.39 10.63 28.58
C GLN A 90 -20.45 9.69 28.04
N LEU A 91 -20.03 8.65 27.31
CA LEU A 91 -20.96 7.62 26.88
C LEU A 91 -21.43 6.83 28.10
N ASN A 92 -20.51 6.48 29.01
CA ASN A 92 -20.85 5.80 30.26
C ASN A 92 -21.81 6.65 31.12
N ASP A 93 -21.56 7.95 31.27
CA ASP A 93 -22.44 8.87 31.99
C ASP A 93 -23.84 8.94 31.37
N ALA A 94 -23.92 9.04 30.03
CA ALA A 94 -25.21 9.09 29.33
C ALA A 94 -26.03 7.81 29.47
N ILE A 95 -25.37 6.66 29.68
CA ILE A 95 -25.98 5.34 29.75
C ILE A 95 -26.36 4.97 31.18
N ASN A 96 -25.54 5.33 32.18
CA ASN A 96 -25.86 5.15 33.60
C ASN A 96 -27.20 5.81 34.00
N HIS A 97 -27.64 6.83 33.25
CA HIS A 97 -28.93 7.47 33.43
C HIS A 97 -30.13 6.73 32.77
N ARG A 98 -29.89 5.76 31.88
CA ARG A 98 -30.94 5.09 31.08
C ARG A 98 -31.04 3.58 31.28
N THR A 99 -29.94 2.90 31.57
CA THR A 99 -29.89 1.42 31.63
C THR A 99 -29.03 0.97 32.81
N ASN A 100 -29.41 -0.13 33.47
CA ASN A 100 -28.58 -0.79 34.47
C ASN A 100 -27.33 -1.36 33.77
N THR A 101 -26.20 -0.67 33.90
CA THR A 101 -24.95 -0.90 33.16
C THR A 101 -23.94 -1.80 33.88
N ASP A 102 -24.38 -2.65 34.81
CA ASP A 102 -23.44 -3.45 35.62
C ASP A 102 -22.90 -4.71 34.91
N TYR A 103 -23.28 -4.99 33.65
CA TYR A 103 -22.82 -6.19 32.94
C TYR A 103 -21.36 -6.12 32.44
N CYS A 104 -20.68 -4.97 32.53
CA CYS A 104 -19.35 -4.79 31.96
C CYS A 104 -18.25 -4.98 33.02
N ASP A 105 -17.58 -6.13 33.02
CA ASP A 105 -16.50 -6.44 33.98
C ASP A 105 -15.18 -5.73 33.59
N GLY A 106 -14.73 -5.90 32.34
CA GLY A 106 -13.48 -5.28 31.91
C GLY A 106 -13.03 -5.62 30.50
N THR A 107 -11.89 -5.04 30.11
CA THR A 107 -11.24 -5.32 28.82
C THR A 107 -9.79 -5.74 29.02
N LYS A 108 -9.31 -6.65 28.18
CA LYS A 108 -7.90 -7.08 28.14
C LYS A 108 -7.35 -6.89 26.74
N TYR A 109 -6.09 -6.50 26.66
CA TYR A 109 -5.39 -6.26 25.42
C TYR A 109 -3.94 -6.73 25.55
N TRP A 110 -3.48 -7.53 24.60
CA TRP A 110 -2.06 -7.89 24.47
C TRP A 110 -1.72 -8.13 23.01
N THR A 111 -0.43 -8.20 22.73
CA THR A 111 0.12 -8.27 21.39
C THR A 111 1.12 -9.40 21.32
N GLU A 112 1.14 -10.10 20.20
CA GLU A 112 2.08 -11.19 19.93
C GLU A 112 2.91 -10.84 18.70
N ASP A 113 4.20 -11.15 18.80
CA ASP A 113 5.20 -11.11 17.75
C ASP A 113 5.61 -12.58 17.53
N LEU A 114 5.21 -13.14 16.38
CA LEU A 114 5.30 -14.57 16.11
C LEU A 114 6.68 -14.94 15.56
N ASP A 115 7.34 -14.03 14.85
CA ASP A 115 8.64 -14.24 14.23
C ASP A 115 9.81 -13.56 14.96
N TYR A 116 9.51 -12.81 16.04
CA TYR A 116 10.45 -12.09 16.89
C TYR A 116 11.24 -11.00 16.14
N ASP A 117 10.67 -10.41 15.08
CA ASP A 117 11.29 -9.33 14.31
C ASP A 117 11.11 -7.93 14.96
N GLY A 118 10.36 -7.85 16.07
CA GLY A 118 10.06 -6.63 16.80
C GLY A 118 8.93 -5.80 16.19
N THR A 119 8.25 -6.33 15.18
CA THR A 119 6.97 -5.84 14.68
C THR A 119 5.82 -6.64 15.29
N LEU A 120 4.60 -6.16 15.08
CA LEU A 120 3.41 -6.76 15.68
C LEU A 120 2.71 -7.58 14.61
N ASP A 121 2.53 -8.86 14.89
CA ASP A 121 1.86 -9.79 13.98
C ASP A 121 0.43 -10.05 14.39
N ARG A 122 0.15 -10.10 15.69
CA ARG A 122 -1.20 -10.41 16.19
C ARG A 122 -1.59 -9.53 17.36
N VAL A 123 -2.83 -9.06 17.32
CA VAL A 123 -3.48 -8.33 18.40
C VAL A 123 -4.55 -9.21 19.02
N HIS A 124 -4.56 -9.29 20.34
CA HIS A 124 -5.63 -9.94 21.08
C HIS A 124 -6.40 -8.90 21.89
N PHE A 125 -7.70 -8.86 21.69
CA PHE A 125 -8.62 -8.03 22.44
C PHE A 125 -9.71 -8.90 23.07
N VAL A 126 -9.97 -8.70 24.35
CA VAL A 126 -11.02 -9.43 25.07
C VAL A 126 -11.93 -8.45 25.79
N GLN A 127 -13.22 -8.48 25.48
CA GLN A 127 -14.28 -7.82 26.24
C GLN A 127 -14.90 -8.86 27.18
N GLN A 128 -14.83 -8.60 28.48
CA GLN A 128 -15.45 -9.44 29.51
C GLN A 128 -16.76 -8.80 29.95
N LEU A 129 -17.78 -9.64 30.06
CA LEU A 129 -19.13 -9.31 30.49
C LEU A 129 -19.53 -10.29 31.60
N GLU A 130 -20.35 -9.83 32.53
CA GLU A 130 -21.03 -10.71 33.47
C GLU A 130 -22.00 -11.64 32.75
N THR A 131 -22.49 -12.66 33.45
CA THR A 131 -23.48 -13.58 32.88
C THR A 131 -24.79 -12.86 32.64
N LEU A 132 -25.26 -12.94 31.39
CA LEU A 132 -26.48 -12.28 30.97
C LEU A 132 -27.71 -13.08 31.41
N GLU A 133 -28.77 -12.38 31.81
CA GLU A 133 -30.07 -13.03 32.10
C GLU A 133 -30.74 -13.56 30.82
N GLU A 134 -30.50 -12.85 29.72
CA GLU A 134 -31.04 -13.14 28.40
C GLU A 134 -29.92 -13.43 27.39
N LYS A 135 -30.28 -14.01 26.24
CA LYS A 135 -29.28 -14.44 25.26
C LYS A 135 -28.83 -13.27 24.39
N LEU A 136 -27.53 -13.18 24.14
CA LEU A 136 -26.96 -12.25 23.17
C LEU A 136 -27.35 -12.68 21.74
N LEU A 137 -27.99 -11.78 21.01
CA LEU A 137 -28.46 -11.97 19.64
C LEU A 137 -27.42 -11.52 18.61
N GLY A 138 -26.71 -10.45 18.92
CA GLY A 138 -25.74 -9.81 18.06
C GLY A 138 -25.00 -8.71 18.81
N PHE A 139 -23.93 -8.20 18.22
CA PHE A 139 -23.21 -7.08 18.81
C PHE A 139 -22.42 -6.29 17.77
N ASP A 140 -22.21 -5.02 18.09
CA ASP A 140 -21.24 -4.15 17.44
C ASP A 140 -20.02 -3.96 18.32
N VAL A 141 -18.85 -4.04 17.70
CA VAL A 141 -17.59 -3.65 18.32
C VAL A 141 -16.92 -2.57 17.50
N ALA A 142 -16.46 -1.51 18.17
CA ALA A 142 -15.62 -0.46 17.60
C ALA A 142 -14.36 -0.30 18.45
N LEU A 143 -13.21 -0.65 17.87
CA LEU A 143 -11.90 -0.49 18.51
C LEU A 143 -11.08 0.58 17.80
N PHE A 144 -10.43 1.45 18.55
CA PHE A 144 -9.69 2.58 18.01
C PHE A 144 -8.17 2.34 18.07
N PHE A 145 -7.54 2.40 16.90
CA PHE A 145 -6.10 2.21 16.72
C PHE A 145 -5.47 3.38 15.97
N ASP A 146 -4.20 3.63 16.28
CA ASP A 146 -3.31 4.42 15.44
C ASP A 146 -2.55 3.46 14.53
N ALA A 147 -2.68 3.62 13.21
CA ALA A 147 -1.96 2.84 12.23
C ALA A 147 -1.00 3.73 11.44
N PHE A 148 0.24 3.28 11.26
CA PHE A 148 1.28 4.01 10.56
C PHE A 148 1.90 3.18 9.45
N LEU A 149 1.95 3.75 8.25
CA LEU A 149 2.70 3.26 7.10
C LEU A 149 3.98 4.09 6.98
N LYS A 150 5.14 3.45 6.80
CA LYS A 150 6.45 4.12 6.82
C LYS A 150 7.34 3.83 5.63
N HIS A 151 6.96 2.91 4.74
CA HIS A 151 7.89 2.43 3.72
C HIS A 151 8.33 3.51 2.73
N LYS A 152 7.37 4.21 2.10
CA LYS A 152 7.67 5.30 1.14
C LYS A 152 7.59 6.69 1.79
N CYS A 153 6.56 6.92 2.59
CA CYS A 153 6.42 8.12 3.39
C CYS A 153 5.60 7.81 4.65
N HIS A 154 5.75 8.63 5.68
CA HIS A 154 4.99 8.46 6.93
C HIS A 154 3.51 8.78 6.70
N LEU A 155 2.64 7.79 6.56
CA LEU A 155 1.18 8.00 6.45
C LEU A 155 0.49 7.43 7.68
N SER A 156 -0.62 8.04 8.07
CA SER A 156 -1.45 7.59 9.21
C SER A 156 -2.92 7.49 8.80
N PRO A 157 -3.29 6.49 7.98
CA PRO A 157 -4.69 6.23 7.69
C PRO A 157 -5.44 5.90 8.99
N PRO A 158 -6.71 6.34 9.14
CA PRO A 158 -7.50 6.03 10.32
C PRO A 158 -7.74 4.52 10.42
N ALA A 159 -7.54 3.96 11.61
CA ALA A 159 -7.78 2.56 11.92
C ALA A 159 -8.81 2.45 13.04
N VAL A 160 -10.09 2.49 12.67
CA VAL A 160 -11.18 2.20 13.60
C VAL A 160 -11.88 0.96 13.11
N LEU A 161 -11.70 -0.08 13.90
CA LEU A 161 -12.08 -1.44 13.61
C LEU A 161 -13.53 -1.63 14.06
N ILE A 162 -14.43 -1.34 13.13
CA ILE A 162 -15.88 -1.37 13.35
C ILE A 162 -16.47 -2.60 12.67
N LYS A 163 -17.18 -3.44 13.42
CA LYS A 163 -17.88 -4.58 12.84
C LYS A 163 -19.13 -4.96 13.64
N HIS A 164 -20.20 -5.21 12.89
CA HIS A 164 -21.42 -5.83 13.38
C HIS A 164 -21.35 -7.35 13.21
N ILE A 165 -21.67 -8.09 14.27
CA ILE A 165 -21.62 -9.55 14.29
C ILE A 165 -22.99 -10.06 14.74
N ASN A 166 -23.70 -10.70 13.81
CA ASN A 166 -24.94 -11.40 14.10
C ASN A 166 -24.62 -12.81 14.62
N ILE A 167 -25.21 -13.18 15.77
CA ILE A 167 -25.06 -14.52 16.33
C ILE A 167 -26.19 -15.40 15.79
N PRO A 168 -25.87 -16.53 15.13
CA PRO A 168 -26.87 -17.50 14.68
C PRO A 168 -27.79 -17.94 15.82
N TYR A 169 -29.07 -18.19 15.54
CA TYR A 169 -30.09 -18.50 16.55
C TYR A 169 -29.72 -19.70 17.45
N ASP A 170 -29.09 -20.72 16.88
CA ASP A 170 -28.60 -21.91 17.56
C ASP A 170 -27.35 -21.64 18.43
N ALA A 171 -26.58 -20.61 18.08
CA ALA A 171 -25.35 -20.22 18.73
C ALA A 171 -25.52 -19.07 19.75
N GLN A 172 -26.74 -18.58 20.00
CA GLN A 172 -27.00 -17.53 20.99
C GLN A 172 -26.64 -17.97 22.42
N LEU A 173 -25.92 -17.12 23.15
CA LEU A 173 -25.29 -17.43 24.44
C LEU A 173 -25.69 -16.40 25.50
N SER A 174 -25.89 -16.85 26.74
CA SER A 174 -25.93 -15.99 27.93
C SER A 174 -24.60 -15.99 28.69
N SER A 175 -23.83 -17.07 28.59
CA SER A 175 -22.49 -17.24 29.16
C SER A 175 -21.62 -18.13 28.26
N GLY A 176 -20.32 -17.88 28.26
CA GLY A 176 -19.35 -18.59 27.42
C GLY A 176 -18.35 -17.68 26.72
N ILE A 177 -17.82 -18.15 25.59
CA ILE A 177 -16.77 -17.49 24.82
C ILE A 177 -17.22 -17.36 23.37
N VAL A 178 -17.16 -16.14 22.84
CA VAL A 178 -17.24 -15.85 21.41
C VAL A 178 -15.82 -15.53 20.95
N ASN A 179 -15.23 -16.37 20.10
CA ASN A 179 -13.92 -16.10 19.52
C ASN A 179 -14.07 -15.67 18.05
N ILE A 180 -13.48 -14.54 17.69
CA ILE A 180 -13.49 -13.98 16.35
C ILE A 180 -12.05 -13.88 15.88
N ARG A 181 -11.77 -14.49 14.72
CA ARG A 181 -10.50 -14.32 14.02
C ARG A 181 -10.71 -13.41 12.82
N ALA A 182 -9.90 -12.38 12.73
CA ALA A 182 -10.00 -11.39 11.68
C ALA A 182 -8.63 -10.94 11.19
N ASP A 183 -8.58 -10.43 9.97
CA ASP A 183 -7.39 -9.81 9.40
C ASP A 183 -7.58 -8.30 9.36
N LEU A 184 -6.49 -7.57 9.62
CA LEU A 184 -6.45 -6.13 9.40
C LEU A 184 -6.25 -5.83 7.91
N VAL A 185 -7.24 -5.23 7.26
CA VAL A 185 -7.18 -4.95 5.81
C VAL A 185 -7.18 -3.44 5.54
N LEU A 186 -6.30 -3.00 4.63
CA LEU A 186 -6.29 -1.62 4.13
C LEU A 186 -7.29 -1.45 2.97
N LYS A 187 -8.35 -0.67 3.17
CA LYS A 187 -9.24 -0.22 2.10
C LYS A 187 -8.75 1.12 1.56
N GLN A 188 -8.40 1.16 0.29
CA GLN A 188 -7.84 2.34 -0.36
C GLN A 188 -8.67 2.71 -1.59
N TYR A 189 -9.25 3.92 -1.61
CA TYR A 189 -9.98 4.45 -2.76
C TYR A 189 -9.08 5.23 -3.72
N VAL A 190 -8.09 5.94 -3.18
CA VAL A 190 -7.15 6.75 -3.96
C VAL A 190 -5.71 6.39 -3.64
N GLU A 191 -4.84 6.54 -4.63
CA GLU A 191 -3.42 6.28 -4.49
C GLU A 191 -2.76 7.24 -3.49
N PHE A 192 -1.83 6.71 -2.70
CA PHE A 192 -1.09 7.52 -1.74
C PHE A 192 -0.07 8.39 -2.45
N THR A 193 -0.17 9.70 -2.21
CA THR A 193 0.77 10.69 -2.71
C THR A 193 1.76 11.02 -1.62
N CYS A 194 3.04 10.77 -1.89
CA CYS A 194 4.15 11.15 -1.02
C CYS A 194 4.80 12.45 -1.52
N PRO A 195 5.36 13.27 -0.61
CA PRO A 195 6.08 14.48 -0.99
C PRO A 195 7.36 14.13 -1.76
N PHE A 196 7.68 14.94 -2.76
CA PHE A 196 8.91 14.81 -3.56
C PHE A 196 9.52 16.20 -3.84
N PRO A 197 10.79 16.29 -4.27
CA PRO A 197 11.43 17.56 -4.56
C PRO A 197 10.62 18.39 -5.57
N GLY A 198 10.17 19.58 -5.13
CA GLY A 198 9.32 20.48 -5.93
C GLY A 198 7.80 20.37 -5.67
N ARG A 199 7.32 19.37 -4.92
CA ARG A 199 5.91 19.28 -4.50
C ARG A 199 5.77 18.64 -3.13
N ASN A 200 5.40 19.43 -2.13
CA ASN A 200 5.18 18.96 -0.76
C ASN A 200 3.70 18.65 -0.49
N VAL A 201 3.08 17.86 -1.37
CA VAL A 201 1.71 17.40 -1.18
C VAL A 201 1.76 15.97 -0.68
N LYS A 202 1.04 15.71 0.41
CA LYS A 202 0.92 14.41 1.04
C LYS A 202 -0.56 14.07 1.18
N THR A 203 -0.93 12.81 0.98
CA THR A 203 -2.30 12.36 1.28
C THR A 203 -2.62 12.66 2.74
N SER A 204 -3.66 13.46 2.96
CA SER A 204 -4.17 13.80 4.29
C SER A 204 -5.36 12.92 4.64
N PHE A 205 -5.48 12.65 5.93
CA PHE A 205 -6.60 11.89 6.50
C PHE A 205 -7.35 12.77 7.48
N ARG A 206 -8.66 12.59 7.55
CA ARG A 206 -9.51 13.27 8.52
C ARG A 206 -9.52 12.45 9.79
N HIS A 207 -9.24 13.11 10.91
CA HIS A 207 -9.42 12.49 12.22
C HIS A 207 -10.91 12.22 12.47
N LEU A 208 -11.19 11.12 13.16
CA LEU A 208 -12.54 10.76 13.57
C LEU A 208 -12.93 11.62 14.77
N ASN A 209 -14.09 12.26 14.67
CA ASN A 209 -14.58 13.14 15.72
C ASN A 209 -15.59 12.35 16.53
N VAL A 210 -15.11 11.62 17.54
CA VAL A 210 -16.00 11.06 18.56
C VAL A 210 -16.47 12.23 19.41
N PRO A 211 -17.78 12.50 19.49
CA PRO A 211 -18.30 13.67 20.16
C PRO A 211 -17.93 13.62 21.65
N SER A 212 -17.18 14.62 22.09
CA SER A 212 -16.68 14.69 23.47
C SER A 212 -17.42 15.72 24.31
N ASN A 213 -18.60 16.19 23.89
CA ASN A 213 -19.41 17.17 24.63
C ASN A 213 -20.92 16.91 24.54
N SER A 214 -21.33 15.74 24.03
CA SER A 214 -22.74 15.44 23.78
C SER A 214 -23.28 14.38 24.74
N SER A 215 -24.42 14.65 25.36
CA SER A 215 -25.17 13.67 26.17
C SER A 215 -26.06 12.75 25.34
N ASN A 216 -26.08 12.90 24.00
CA ASN A 216 -26.96 12.13 23.13
C ASN A 216 -26.28 10.84 22.65
N ILE A 217 -26.73 9.70 23.17
CA ILE A 217 -26.24 8.35 22.84
C ILE A 217 -26.23 8.10 21.32
N LYS A 218 -27.19 8.65 20.56
CA LYS A 218 -27.26 8.45 19.10
C LYS A 218 -26.04 8.99 18.36
N GLN A 219 -25.33 9.97 18.93
CA GLN A 219 -24.12 10.53 18.32
C GLN A 219 -22.89 9.62 18.48
N PHE A 220 -22.93 8.67 19.41
CA PHE A 220 -21.94 7.60 19.56
C PHE A 220 -22.30 6.35 18.76
N GLY A 221 -23.38 6.41 17.96
CA GLY A 221 -23.78 5.31 17.10
C GLY A 221 -22.66 4.87 16.15
N ILE A 222 -22.68 3.59 15.81
CA ILE A 222 -21.67 2.97 14.96
C ILE A 222 -21.75 3.46 13.50
N GLU A 223 -22.96 3.68 13.00
CA GLU A 223 -23.23 4.14 11.63
C GLU A 223 -22.55 5.48 11.29
N PRO A 224 -22.74 6.58 12.05
CA PRO A 224 -22.09 7.86 11.73
C PRO A 224 -20.56 7.79 11.82
N LEU A 225 -20.01 6.96 12.73
CA LEU A 225 -18.57 6.72 12.82
C LEU A 225 -18.05 6.00 11.57
N LEU A 226 -18.78 5.00 11.11
CA LEU A 226 -18.45 4.24 9.90
C LEU A 226 -18.51 5.11 8.64
N ASP A 227 -19.51 5.99 8.54
CA ASP A 227 -19.62 6.94 7.43
C ASP A 227 -18.47 7.96 7.44
N GLN A 228 -18.11 8.48 8.61
CA GLN A 228 -16.94 9.36 8.73
C GLN A 228 -15.65 8.63 8.35
N LEU A 229 -15.49 7.36 8.76
CA LEU A 229 -14.34 6.53 8.41
C LEU A 229 -14.25 6.33 6.90
N LYS A 230 -15.35 5.89 6.27
CA LYS A 230 -15.44 5.63 4.81
C LYS A 230 -15.28 6.88 3.96
N SER A 231 -15.48 8.08 4.51
CA SER A 231 -15.21 9.34 3.80
C SER A 231 -13.72 9.63 3.57
N ASN A 232 -12.83 8.87 4.22
CA ASN A 232 -11.39 9.02 4.05
C ASN A 232 -10.88 8.39 2.74
N PRO A 233 -9.77 8.90 2.18
CA PRO A 233 -9.16 8.35 0.97
C PRO A 233 -8.70 6.89 1.13
N ALA A 234 -8.33 6.51 2.36
CA ALA A 234 -8.06 5.14 2.75
C ALA A 234 -8.30 4.99 4.26
N PHE A 235 -8.59 3.77 4.71
CA PHE A 235 -8.78 3.42 6.11
C PHE A 235 -8.51 1.93 6.33
N PHE A 236 -8.30 1.53 7.59
CA PHE A 236 -8.21 0.12 7.95
C PHE A 236 -9.56 -0.42 8.41
N GLU A 237 -9.87 -1.63 7.98
CA GLU A 237 -11.09 -2.37 8.30
C GLU A 237 -10.75 -3.76 8.84
N LEU A 238 -11.67 -4.34 9.62
CA LEU A 238 -11.63 -5.76 9.98
C LEU A 238 -12.31 -6.62 8.93
N ASP A 239 -11.54 -7.58 8.41
CA ASP A 239 -12.07 -8.66 7.60
C ASP A 239 -12.20 -9.93 8.46
N ILE A 240 -13.43 -10.38 8.71
CA ILE A 240 -13.66 -11.55 9.57
C ILE A 240 -13.39 -12.80 8.74
N GLN A 241 -12.47 -13.65 9.22
CA GLN A 241 -12.20 -14.96 8.63
C GLN A 241 -13.10 -16.02 9.25
N GLU A 242 -13.13 -16.10 10.59
CA GLU A 242 -13.82 -17.17 11.31
C GLU A 242 -14.44 -16.66 12.61
N THR A 243 -15.59 -17.23 12.98
CA THR A 243 -16.24 -16.99 14.25
C THR A 243 -16.60 -18.31 14.93
N TYR A 244 -16.28 -18.42 16.20
CA TYR A 244 -16.49 -19.61 17.01
C TYR A 244 -17.28 -19.27 18.27
N PHE A 245 -18.27 -20.09 18.57
CA PHE A 245 -19.13 -19.93 19.74
C PHE A 245 -18.94 -21.12 20.67
N ARG A 246 -18.61 -20.88 21.94
CA ARG A 246 -18.48 -21.90 22.97
C ARG A 246 -19.32 -21.53 24.18
N ARG A 247 -20.28 -22.38 24.53
CA ARG A 247 -21.06 -22.22 25.78
C ARG A 247 -20.17 -22.53 26.98
N GLY A 248 -20.26 -21.69 28.00
CA GLY A 248 -19.56 -21.87 29.28
C GLY A 248 -20.52 -22.06 30.44
N PRO A 249 -20.02 -22.42 31.63
CA PRO A 249 -20.80 -22.35 32.86
C PRO A 249 -21.12 -20.88 33.21
N PRO A 250 -22.22 -20.63 33.94
CA PRO A 250 -22.65 -19.27 34.29
C PRO A 250 -21.68 -18.53 35.24
N GLU A 251 -20.77 -19.24 35.90
CA GLU A 251 -19.74 -18.60 36.74
C GLU A 251 -18.64 -17.92 35.91
N GLN A 252 -18.50 -18.28 34.63
CA GLN A 252 -17.44 -17.77 33.76
C GLN A 252 -17.78 -16.42 33.12
N GLY A 253 -19.05 -16.00 33.14
CA GLY A 253 -19.49 -14.81 32.40
C GLY A 253 -19.53 -15.04 30.89
N LEU A 254 -19.64 -13.94 30.15
CA LEU A 254 -19.54 -13.92 28.69
C LEU A 254 -18.27 -13.18 28.27
N SER A 255 -17.42 -13.83 27.49
CA SER A 255 -16.16 -13.25 26.99
C SER A 255 -16.15 -13.20 25.47
N ILE A 256 -15.92 -12.02 24.91
CA ILE A 256 -15.80 -11.80 23.48
C ILE A 256 -14.32 -11.57 23.18
N GLN A 257 -13.71 -12.54 22.50
CA GLN A 257 -12.30 -12.56 22.13
C GLN A 257 -12.20 -12.22 20.64
N LEU A 258 -11.36 -11.25 20.33
CA LEU A 258 -11.03 -10.82 18.98
C LEU A 258 -9.52 -10.97 18.78
N ASP A 259 -9.15 -11.91 17.92
CA ASP A 259 -7.78 -12.13 17.46
C ASP A 259 -7.66 -11.47 16.08
N VAL A 260 -6.82 -10.43 15.97
CA VAL A 260 -6.59 -9.69 14.72
C VAL A 260 -5.18 -9.94 14.21
N ASP A 261 -5.06 -10.49 13.02
CA ASP A 261 -3.79 -10.70 12.33
C ASP A 261 -3.39 -9.44 11.53
N VAL A 262 -2.18 -8.95 11.78
CA VAL A 262 -1.57 -7.75 11.19
C VAL A 262 -0.56 -8.19 10.12
N LEU A 263 -1.09 -8.50 8.94
CA LEU A 263 -0.32 -9.03 7.83
C LEU A 263 0.37 -7.92 7.01
N GLN A 264 1.19 -8.32 6.03
CA GLN A 264 1.71 -7.41 5.01
C GLN A 264 0.61 -7.00 4.03
N LEU A 265 0.39 -5.70 3.90
CA LEU A 265 -0.73 -5.14 3.13
C LEU A 265 -0.25 -4.44 1.86
N ALA A 266 -1.01 -4.61 0.79
CA ALA A 266 -0.77 -3.95 -0.48
C ALA A 266 -1.26 -2.49 -0.43
N ALA A 267 -0.33 -1.54 -0.41
CA ALA A 267 -0.61 -0.12 -0.51
C ALA A 267 -0.23 0.41 -1.90
N ARG A 268 -1.15 1.13 -2.55
CA ARG A 268 -0.91 1.76 -3.85
C ARG A 268 -0.36 3.16 -3.68
N TYR A 269 0.80 3.42 -4.27
CA TYR A 269 1.48 4.69 -4.21
C TYR A 269 1.55 5.33 -5.59
N HIS A 270 1.29 6.63 -5.64
CA HIS A 270 1.53 7.44 -6.82
C HIS A 270 3.05 7.53 -7.08
N LEU A 271 3.46 7.28 -8.33
CA LEU A 271 4.86 7.45 -8.75
C LEU A 271 5.18 8.94 -8.99
N SER A 272 6.29 9.40 -8.44
CA SER A 272 6.80 10.74 -8.71
C SER A 272 7.43 10.83 -10.12
N ILE A 273 7.49 12.05 -10.67
CA ILE A 273 8.15 12.31 -11.96
C ILE A 273 9.62 11.89 -11.91
N TRP A 274 10.28 12.10 -10.77
CA TRP A 274 11.68 11.73 -10.58
C TRP A 274 11.92 10.22 -10.56
N GLU A 275 11.05 9.46 -9.90
CA GLU A 275 11.11 7.99 -9.93
C GLU A 275 10.89 7.46 -11.35
N ARG A 276 9.93 8.04 -12.08
CA ARG A 276 9.69 7.70 -13.48
C ARG A 276 10.90 8.01 -14.35
N LEU A 277 11.48 9.20 -14.23
CA LEU A 277 12.66 9.60 -14.98
C LEU A 277 13.88 8.72 -14.65
N GLY A 278 14.07 8.36 -13.39
CA GLY A 278 15.16 7.48 -12.96
C GLY A 278 15.04 6.07 -13.53
N GLN A 279 13.84 5.48 -13.50
CA GLN A 279 13.58 4.18 -14.12
C GLN A 279 13.75 4.24 -15.64
N PHE A 280 13.20 5.28 -16.28
CA PHE A 280 13.33 5.50 -17.71
C PHE A 280 14.80 5.59 -18.13
N TRP A 281 15.61 6.34 -17.38
CA TRP A 281 17.03 6.51 -17.65
C TRP A 281 17.81 5.19 -17.58
N LEU A 282 17.49 4.33 -16.59
CA LEU A 282 18.15 3.04 -16.43
C LEU A 282 17.91 2.12 -17.64
N TYR A 283 16.65 2.04 -18.11
CA TYR A 283 16.34 1.27 -19.31
C TYR A 283 16.93 1.90 -20.57
N PHE A 284 16.82 3.22 -20.71
CA PHE A 284 17.36 3.95 -21.85
C PHE A 284 18.87 3.74 -21.99
N ALA A 285 19.64 3.88 -20.91
CA ALA A 285 21.09 3.70 -20.92
C ALA A 285 21.49 2.27 -21.37
N SER A 286 20.73 1.26 -20.91
CA SER A 286 20.97 -0.14 -21.25
C SER A 286 20.78 -0.42 -22.75
N PHE A 287 19.70 0.09 -23.34
CA PHE A 287 19.44 -0.08 -24.78
C PHE A 287 20.28 0.84 -25.66
N PHE A 288 20.60 2.05 -25.18
CA PHE A 288 21.37 3.03 -25.92
C PHE A 288 22.77 2.52 -26.27
N GLY A 289 23.47 1.87 -25.33
CA GLY A 289 24.79 1.31 -25.61
C GLY A 289 24.79 0.29 -26.74
N ILE A 290 23.82 -0.62 -26.74
CA ILE A 290 23.67 -1.67 -27.77
C ILE A 290 23.30 -1.04 -29.12
N SER A 291 22.30 -0.14 -29.13
CA SER A 291 21.86 0.55 -30.33
C SER A 291 22.98 1.38 -30.96
N PHE A 292 23.72 2.13 -30.14
CA PHE A 292 24.87 2.92 -30.58
C PHE A 292 25.99 2.05 -31.14
N TYR A 293 26.26 0.90 -30.52
CA TYR A 293 27.24 -0.07 -31.03
C TYR A 293 26.83 -0.62 -32.40
N ILE A 294 25.58 -1.09 -32.54
CA ILE A 294 25.07 -1.64 -33.81
C ILE A 294 25.09 -0.57 -34.92
N MET A 295 24.61 0.63 -34.64
CA MET A 295 24.59 1.72 -35.63
C MET A 295 26.01 2.14 -36.06
N ASN A 296 26.98 2.17 -35.14
CA ASN A 296 28.37 2.44 -35.50
C ASN A 296 28.97 1.32 -36.35
N LYS A 297 28.73 0.05 -36.01
CA LYS A 297 29.20 -1.07 -36.84
C LYS A 297 28.59 -1.05 -38.24
N LEU A 298 27.32 -0.70 -38.35
CA LEU A 298 26.62 -0.61 -39.63
C LEU A 298 27.12 0.58 -40.47
N LYS A 299 27.41 1.71 -39.81
CA LYS A 299 28.09 2.86 -40.43
C LYS A 299 29.49 2.48 -40.94
N ASP A 300 30.32 1.87 -40.11
CA ASP A 300 31.68 1.45 -40.47
C ASP A 300 31.66 0.45 -41.65
N PHE A 301 30.68 -0.46 -41.67
CA PHE A 301 30.48 -1.39 -42.78
C PHE A 301 30.14 -0.66 -44.10
N LEU A 302 29.22 0.30 -44.07
CA LEU A 302 28.78 1.03 -45.26
C LEU A 302 29.87 1.92 -45.87
N PHE A 303 30.66 2.59 -45.03
CA PHE A 303 31.78 3.41 -45.50
C PHE A 303 33.00 2.56 -45.88
N GLY A 304 33.28 1.48 -45.14
CA GLY A 304 34.38 0.55 -45.42
C GLY A 304 34.23 -0.22 -46.73
N HIS A 305 32.99 -0.54 -47.14
CA HIS A 305 32.71 -1.19 -48.42
C HIS A 305 32.44 -0.20 -49.57
N HIS A 306 32.63 1.11 -49.36
CA HIS A 306 32.35 2.17 -50.33
C HIS A 306 30.92 2.13 -50.93
N ILE A 307 29.95 1.58 -50.19
CA ILE A 307 28.54 1.56 -50.60
C ILE A 307 28.01 3.01 -50.66
N VAL A 308 28.54 3.87 -49.78
CA VAL A 308 28.29 5.31 -49.77
C VAL A 308 29.53 6.02 -50.30
N ARG A 309 29.34 6.96 -51.24
CA ARG A 309 30.43 7.78 -51.78
C ARG A 309 30.97 8.72 -50.69
N SER A 310 32.21 8.48 -50.28
CA SER A 310 32.94 9.31 -49.30
C SER A 310 34.39 9.49 -49.74
N TRP A 311 34.99 10.63 -49.37
CA TRP A 311 36.41 10.85 -49.62
C TRP A 311 37.24 10.23 -48.51
N GLU A 312 38.00 9.21 -48.84
CA GLU A 312 38.92 8.58 -47.90
C GLU A 312 40.22 9.39 -47.83
N ILE A 313 40.57 9.86 -46.63
CA ILE A 313 41.90 10.40 -46.37
C ILE A 313 42.76 9.28 -45.84
N ILE A 314 43.56 8.73 -46.74
CA ILE A 314 44.63 7.80 -46.40
C ILE A 314 45.85 8.64 -45.98
N PRO A 315 46.31 8.54 -44.72
CA PRO A 315 47.28 9.47 -44.16
C PRO A 315 48.62 9.46 -44.91
N TRP A 316 49.02 8.33 -45.52
CA TRP A 316 50.28 8.22 -46.26
C TRP A 316 50.21 8.69 -47.73
N LYS A 317 49.03 9.02 -48.26
CA LYS A 317 48.89 9.42 -49.68
C LYS A 317 49.20 10.91 -49.93
N LYS A 318 49.44 11.71 -48.89
CA LYS A 318 49.79 13.14 -48.98
C LYS A 318 51.29 13.44 -49.13
N LEU A 319 52.13 12.41 -49.11
CA LEU A 319 53.60 12.55 -49.14
C LEU A 319 54.22 12.41 -50.54
N TYR A 320 53.41 12.34 -51.60
CA TYR A 320 53.86 12.39 -53.00
C TYR A 320 53.08 13.40 -53.81
#